data_AF-A0A2D4EPU6-F1
#
_entry.id   AF-A0A2D4EPU6-F1
#
_cell.length_a   1.000
_cell.length_b   1.000
_cell.length_c   1.000
_cell.angle_alpha   90.00
_cell.angle_beta   90.00
_cell.angle_gamma   90.00
#
_symmetry.space_group_name_H-M   'P 1'
#
loop_
_entity.id
_entity.type
_entity.pdbx_description
1 polymer ?
#
loop_
_entity_poly.entity_id
_entity_poly.type
_entity_poly.pdbx_seq_one_letter_code
_entity_poly.pdbx_strand_id
1 'polypeptide(L)'
;WAKLQISFLGRIATIKMTILPKMLYLFQTIPIKLEKKFFEEMNKITRKFIWLNKKPRIKLKALQDIKSRGGMTLPNWELYYRSAVLIWTKEWINLNNRRILSLEGHDLQKGWHAFLWESKLKKQQYFHRHLIRDSILQNWIKIKKKHYLKIPLWVSPIDMTVHPNNLDLRKRLKYKDILNSNGNMKSREELGKQGIQIDWWTYLQVQYRYKKDNKEQGIDQKAQQLDKILTRSDKKNITNIYR
;
A
#
# COMPACT_ATOMS: atom_id res chain seq x y z
N TRP A 1 22.52 12.71 -24.06
CA TRP A 1 22.98 11.50 -23.36
C TRP A 1 23.58 10.43 -24.28
N ALA A 2 22.98 10.07 -25.42
CA ALA A 2 23.50 9.00 -26.29
C ALA A 2 24.89 9.26 -26.91
N LYS A 3 25.27 10.53 -27.09
CA LYS A 3 26.58 10.93 -27.65
C LYS A 3 27.73 10.99 -26.62
N LEU A 4 27.43 10.84 -25.32
CA LEU A 4 28.45 10.87 -24.27
C LEU A 4 29.16 9.51 -24.17
N GLN A 5 30.49 9.51 -24.16
CA GLN A 5 31.31 8.30 -24.00
C GLN A 5 31.33 7.82 -22.55
N ILE A 6 30.17 7.36 -22.06
CA ILE A 6 30.02 6.83 -20.70
C ILE A 6 30.14 5.31 -20.76
N SER A 7 30.86 4.72 -19.80
CA SER A 7 30.97 3.27 -19.63
C SER A 7 29.59 2.62 -19.36
N PHE A 8 29.49 1.31 -19.57
CA PHE A 8 28.24 0.57 -19.31
C PHE A 8 27.73 0.78 -17.87
N LEU A 9 28.62 0.63 -16.88
CA LEU A 9 28.33 0.87 -15.48
C LEU A 9 27.99 2.34 -15.21
N GLY A 10 28.72 3.27 -15.84
CA GLY A 10 28.45 4.70 -15.75
C GLY A 10 27.03 5.06 -16.18
N ARG A 11 26.53 4.46 -17.28
CA ARG A 11 25.15 4.71 -17.75
C ARG A 11 24.09 4.20 -16.79
N ILE A 12 24.33 3.03 -16.17
CA ILE A 12 23.44 2.49 -15.14
C ILE A 12 23.43 3.43 -13.93
N ALA A 13 24.60 3.92 -13.49
CA ALA A 13 24.70 4.89 -12.42
C ALA A 13 23.97 6.21 -12.77
N THR A 14 24.12 6.70 -13.99
CA THR A 14 23.39 7.87 -14.49
C THR A 14 21.89 7.70 -14.36
N ILE A 15 21.33 6.58 -14.82
CA ILE A 15 19.89 6.30 -14.71
C ILE A 15 19.44 6.37 -13.24
N LYS A 16 20.21 5.77 -12.33
CA LYS A 16 19.88 5.75 -10.90
C LYS A 16 19.97 7.11 -10.24
N MET A 17 20.95 7.93 -10.63
CA MET A 17 21.23 9.20 -9.97
C MET A 17 20.38 10.34 -10.54
N THR A 18 20.05 10.33 -11.84
CA THR A 18 19.38 11.46 -12.48
C THR A 18 17.94 11.16 -12.88
N ILE A 19 17.68 10.00 -13.49
CA ILE A 19 16.35 9.67 -14.04
C ILE A 19 15.45 9.11 -12.94
N LEU A 20 15.98 8.22 -12.11
CA LEU A 20 15.19 7.59 -11.05
C LEU A 20 14.58 8.60 -10.07
N PRO A 21 15.30 9.61 -9.53
CA PRO A 21 14.69 10.58 -8.63
C PRO A 21 13.58 11.39 -9.29
N LYS A 22 13.75 11.78 -10.56
CA LYS A 22 12.73 12.50 -11.34
C LYS A 22 11.46 11.67 -11.54
N MET A 23 11.62 10.40 -11.93
CA MET A 23 10.48 9.49 -12.08
C MET A 23 9.80 9.20 -10.74
N LEU A 24 10.57 9.02 -9.68
CA LEU A 24 10.04 8.80 -8.33
C LEU A 24 9.24 9.99 -7.82
N TYR A 25 9.70 11.21 -8.10
CA TYR A 25 8.94 12.42 -7.79
C TYR A 25 7.57 12.38 -8.50
N LEU A 26 7.55 12.15 -9.82
CA LEU A 26 6.31 12.07 -10.59
C LEU A 26 5.35 10.99 -10.08
N PHE A 27 5.85 9.79 -9.79
CA PHE A 27 5.02 8.71 -9.26
C PHE A 27 4.45 9.01 -7.87
N GLN A 28 5.17 9.77 -7.04
CA GLN A 28 4.70 10.19 -5.73
C GLN A 28 3.68 11.32 -5.82
N THR A 29 3.93 12.32 -6.67
CA THR A 29 3.05 13.50 -6.77
C THR A 29 1.76 13.20 -7.51
N ILE A 30 1.80 12.30 -8.48
CA ILE A 30 0.69 12.04 -9.41
C ILE A 30 0.40 10.53 -9.45
N PRO A 31 -0.36 9.99 -8.48
CA PRO A 31 -0.78 8.59 -8.47
C PRO A 31 -1.90 8.31 -9.51
N ILE A 32 -1.60 8.48 -10.80
CA ILE A 32 -2.50 8.14 -11.91
C ILE A 32 -2.30 6.67 -12.31
N LYS A 33 -3.36 6.06 -12.85
CA LYS A 33 -3.32 4.69 -13.36
C LYS A 33 -2.41 4.60 -14.58
N LEU A 34 -1.23 4.01 -14.40
CA LEU A 34 -0.31 3.71 -15.49
C LEU A 34 -0.54 2.30 -16.06
N GLU A 35 -0.60 2.21 -17.39
CA GLU A 35 -0.69 0.95 -18.11
C GLU A 35 0.65 0.24 -18.23
N LYS A 36 0.63 -1.08 -18.52
CA LYS A 36 1.85 -1.87 -18.73
C LYS A 36 2.69 -1.37 -19.91
N LYS A 37 2.03 -0.91 -20.99
CA LYS A 37 2.67 -0.37 -22.20
C LYS A 37 3.65 0.77 -21.87
N PHE A 38 3.26 1.67 -20.98
CA PHE A 38 4.11 2.78 -20.52
C PHE A 38 5.42 2.26 -19.89
N PHE A 39 5.33 1.26 -19.00
CA PHE A 39 6.52 0.68 -18.36
C PHE A 39 7.39 -0.08 -19.36
N GLU A 40 6.80 -0.73 -20.36
CA GLU A 40 7.52 -1.42 -21.43
C GLU A 40 8.29 -0.44 -22.33
N GLU A 41 7.68 0.69 -22.68
CA GLU A 41 8.34 1.78 -23.43
C GLU A 41 9.49 2.38 -22.62
N MET A 42 9.27 2.68 -21.33
CA MET A 42 10.32 3.16 -20.44
C MET A 42 11.49 2.16 -20.35
N ASN A 43 11.19 0.88 -20.24
CA ASN A 43 12.20 -0.18 -20.26
C ASN A 43 12.93 -0.25 -21.61
N LYS A 44 12.24 -0.04 -22.74
CA LYS A 44 12.83 0.00 -24.08
C LYS A 44 13.80 1.16 -24.24
N ILE A 45 13.43 2.36 -23.80
CA ILE A 45 14.29 3.56 -23.80
C ILE A 45 15.52 3.32 -22.90
N THR A 46 15.30 2.80 -21.70
CA THR A 46 16.37 2.47 -20.74
C THR A 46 17.37 1.48 -21.36
N ARG A 47 16.87 0.42 -22.02
CA ARG A 47 17.72 -0.55 -22.73
C ARG A 47 18.50 0.10 -23.88
N LYS A 48 17.84 0.89 -24.73
CA LYS A 48 18.49 1.61 -25.83
C LYS A 48 19.63 2.50 -25.32
N PHE A 49 19.41 3.21 -24.21
CA PHE A 49 20.43 4.06 -23.60
C PHE A 49 21.62 3.25 -23.06
N ILE A 50 21.36 2.20 -22.27
CA ILE A 50 22.41 1.35 -21.68
C ILE A 50 23.30 0.74 -22.78
N TRP A 51 22.69 0.25 -23.86
CA TRP A 51 23.39 -0.48 -24.92
C TRP A 51 23.80 0.39 -26.13
N LEU A 52 23.60 1.71 -26.13
CA LEU A 52 23.80 2.60 -27.30
C LEU A 52 23.10 2.07 -28.57
N ASN A 53 21.82 1.72 -28.47
CA ASN A 53 21.05 1.10 -29.55
C ASN A 53 21.63 -0.23 -30.08
N LYS A 54 22.68 -0.81 -29.46
CA LYS A 54 23.16 -2.16 -29.76
C LYS A 54 22.24 -3.21 -29.14
N LYS A 55 22.36 -4.45 -29.61
CA LYS A 55 21.61 -5.60 -29.06
C LYS A 55 21.99 -5.84 -27.59
N PRO A 56 21.02 -5.94 -26.67
CA PRO A 56 21.29 -6.26 -25.26
C PRO A 56 21.96 -7.62 -25.11
N ARG A 57 23.07 -7.69 -24.36
CA ARG A 57 23.75 -8.96 -24.06
C ARG A 57 23.24 -9.63 -22.78
N ILE A 58 22.68 -8.86 -21.85
CA ILE A 58 22.20 -9.33 -20.55
C ILE A 58 20.68 -9.14 -20.46
N LYS A 59 19.96 -10.14 -19.91
CA LYS A 59 18.51 -10.05 -19.65
C LYS A 59 18.22 -8.90 -18.68
N LEU A 60 17.18 -8.11 -18.95
CA LEU A 60 16.82 -6.94 -18.10
C LEU A 60 16.54 -7.33 -16.65
N LYS A 61 15.86 -8.46 -16.41
CA LYS A 61 15.57 -8.95 -15.06
C LYS A 61 16.86 -9.17 -14.26
N ALA A 62 17.91 -9.71 -14.88
CA ALA A 62 19.22 -9.89 -14.25
C ALA A 62 19.90 -8.54 -13.93
N LEU A 63 19.75 -7.55 -14.82
CA LEU A 63 20.26 -6.20 -14.54
C LEU A 63 19.53 -5.53 -13.37
N GLN A 64 18.24 -5.81 -13.19
CA GLN A 64 17.39 -5.23 -12.13
C GLN A 64 17.58 -5.90 -10.76
N ASP A 65 18.19 -7.08 -10.71
CA ASP A 65 18.40 -7.81 -9.46
C ASP A 65 19.43 -7.11 -8.56
N ILE A 66 19.43 -7.51 -7.29
CA ILE A 66 20.30 -6.95 -6.25
C ILE A 66 21.76 -7.37 -6.49
N LYS A 67 22.71 -6.51 -6.09
CA LYS A 67 24.14 -6.79 -6.22
C LYS A 67 24.56 -8.10 -5.54
N SER A 68 23.95 -8.45 -4.41
CA SER A 68 24.22 -9.71 -3.69
C SER A 68 23.86 -10.96 -4.49
N ARG A 69 22.95 -10.85 -5.47
CA ARG A 69 22.57 -11.92 -6.39
C ARG A 69 23.28 -11.83 -7.75
N GLY A 70 24.34 -11.03 -7.85
CA GLY A 70 25.08 -10.79 -9.10
C GLY A 70 24.38 -9.81 -10.05
N GLY A 71 23.36 -9.09 -9.58
CA GLY A 71 22.64 -8.09 -10.38
C GLY A 71 23.32 -6.71 -10.38
N MET A 72 22.88 -5.85 -11.31
CA MET A 72 23.40 -4.49 -11.46
C MET A 72 22.52 -3.43 -10.78
N THR A 73 21.52 -3.84 -9.98
CA THR A 73 20.55 -2.97 -9.26
C THR A 73 19.85 -1.95 -10.15
N LEU A 74 19.67 -2.22 -11.45
CA LEU A 74 18.97 -1.31 -12.37
C LEU A 74 17.53 -1.08 -11.88
N PRO A 75 17.01 0.16 -11.94
CA PRO A 75 15.65 0.42 -11.49
C PRO A 75 14.59 -0.35 -12.27
N ASN A 76 13.63 -0.95 -11.55
CA ASN A 76 12.40 -1.45 -12.15
C ASN A 76 11.28 -0.42 -11.99
N TRP A 77 10.94 0.27 -13.08
CA TRP A 77 9.96 1.35 -13.10
C TRP A 77 8.57 0.93 -12.59
N GLU A 78 8.13 -0.29 -12.92
CA GLU A 78 6.82 -0.80 -12.50
C GLU A 78 6.78 -1.06 -10.98
N LEU A 79 7.86 -1.63 -10.43
CA LEU A 79 7.97 -1.87 -8.99
C LEU A 79 8.10 -0.55 -8.21
N TYR A 80 8.86 0.42 -8.72
CA TYR A 80 8.94 1.74 -8.09
C TYR A 80 7.62 2.48 -8.09
N TYR A 81 6.88 2.45 -9.20
CA TYR A 81 5.53 3.02 -9.26
C TYR A 81 4.59 2.34 -8.26
N ARG A 82 4.56 1.00 -8.20
CA ARG A 82 3.76 0.28 -7.20
C ARG A 82 4.14 0.64 -5.77
N SER A 83 5.43 0.82 -5.51
CA SER A 83 5.93 1.22 -4.19
C SER A 83 5.49 2.63 -3.82
N ALA A 84 5.53 3.57 -4.76
CA ALA A 84 5.06 4.93 -4.57
C ALA A 84 3.54 4.98 -4.31
N VAL A 85 2.74 4.20 -5.06
CA VAL A 85 1.30 4.08 -4.80
C VAL A 85 1.03 3.45 -3.43
N LEU A 86 1.85 2.48 -3.01
CA LEU A 86 1.71 1.85 -1.71
C LEU A 86 1.96 2.84 -0.56
N ILE A 87 2.81 3.86 -0.74
CA ILE A 87 2.95 4.94 0.25
C ILE A 87 1.64 5.71 0.45
N TRP A 88 0.90 5.99 -0.62
CA TRP A 88 -0.43 6.61 -0.47
C TRP A 88 -1.39 5.68 0.27
N THR A 89 -1.40 4.38 -0.06
CA THR A 89 -2.25 3.41 0.67
C THR A 89 -1.86 3.29 2.13
N LYS A 90 -0.58 3.43 2.47
CA LYS A 90 -0.07 3.39 3.84
C LYS A 90 -0.70 4.49 4.71
N GLU A 91 -0.93 5.66 4.12
CA GLU A 91 -1.56 6.78 4.81
C GLU A 91 -3.02 6.47 5.18
N TRP A 92 -3.76 5.84 4.25
CA TRP A 92 -5.13 5.36 4.47
C TRP A 92 -5.20 4.18 5.45
N ILE A 93 -4.12 3.39 5.57
CA ILE A 93 -4.03 2.26 6.49
C ILE A 93 -3.74 2.71 7.92
N ASN A 94 -2.77 3.60 8.09
CA ASN A 94 -2.36 4.05 9.41
C ASN A 94 -3.35 5.05 10.01
N LEU A 95 -4.04 5.81 9.17
CA LEU A 95 -5.04 6.79 9.56
C LEU A 95 -4.50 7.93 10.46
N ASN A 96 -3.21 8.25 10.32
CA ASN A 96 -2.53 9.23 11.18
C ASN A 96 -2.85 10.69 10.80
N ASN A 97 -2.85 11.01 9.50
CA ASN A 97 -3.00 12.39 9.02
C ASN A 97 -4.47 12.82 8.90
N ARG A 98 -4.99 13.41 9.98
CA ARG A 98 -6.40 13.86 10.11
C ARG A 98 -6.85 14.77 8.96
N ARG A 99 -6.06 15.81 8.66
CA ARG A 99 -6.42 16.84 7.66
C ARG A 99 -6.61 16.25 6.27
N ILE A 100 -5.69 15.39 5.85
CA ILE A 100 -5.73 14.75 4.53
C ILE A 100 -6.93 13.80 4.46
N LEU A 101 -7.11 12.97 5.50
CA LEU A 101 -8.21 11.99 5.55
C LEU A 101 -9.59 12.65 5.62
N SER A 102 -9.74 13.81 6.26
CA SER A 102 -11.01 14.54 6.29
C SER A 102 -11.31 15.20 4.94
N LEU A 103 -10.31 15.81 4.30
CA LEU A 103 -10.46 16.45 2.99
C LEU A 103 -10.74 15.42 1.90
N GLU A 104 -9.98 14.34 1.85
CA GLU A 104 -10.22 13.27 0.90
C GLU A 104 -11.46 12.45 1.27
N GLY A 105 -11.83 12.42 2.55
CA GLY A 105 -12.89 11.57 3.06
C GLY A 105 -14.28 12.21 3.10
N HIS A 106 -14.46 13.43 2.59
CA HIS A 106 -15.71 14.18 2.77
C HIS A 106 -16.93 13.49 2.15
N ASP A 107 -16.74 12.78 1.03
CA ASP A 107 -17.80 12.05 0.32
C ASP A 107 -18.05 10.62 0.85
N LEU A 108 -17.34 10.18 1.89
CA LEU A 108 -17.30 8.77 2.26
C LEU A 108 -18.46 8.33 3.15
N GLN A 109 -19.33 7.45 2.67
CA GLN A 109 -20.40 6.88 3.51
C GLN A 109 -19.91 5.88 4.57
N LYS A 110 -18.70 5.33 4.42
CA LYS A 110 -18.04 4.38 5.33
C LYS A 110 -16.59 4.80 5.56
N GLY A 111 -15.89 4.29 6.57
CA GLY A 111 -14.47 4.58 6.74
C GLY A 111 -13.55 3.94 5.71
N TRP A 112 -12.31 4.39 5.72
CA TRP A 112 -11.28 4.08 4.74
C TRP A 112 -10.97 2.59 4.68
N HIS A 113 -10.97 1.91 5.83
CA HIS A 113 -10.72 0.47 5.89
C HIS A 113 -11.83 -0.35 5.22
N ALA A 114 -13.06 0.17 5.12
CA ALA A 114 -14.12 -0.48 4.34
C ALA A 114 -13.73 -0.54 2.85
N PHE A 115 -13.19 0.54 2.30
CA PHE A 115 -12.82 0.59 0.87
C PHE A 115 -11.58 -0.24 0.54
N LEU A 116 -10.64 -0.34 1.48
CA LEU A 116 -9.45 -1.17 1.31
C LEU A 116 -9.76 -2.66 1.40
N TRP A 117 -10.75 -3.04 2.22
CA TRP A 117 -10.99 -4.44 2.56
C TRP A 117 -12.29 -5.04 1.99
N GLU A 118 -13.41 -4.32 1.95
CA GLU A 118 -14.65 -4.83 1.37
C GLU A 118 -14.55 -4.91 -0.16
N SER A 119 -14.96 -6.03 -0.73
CA SER A 119 -15.03 -6.19 -2.19
C SER A 119 -16.26 -5.46 -2.74
N LYS A 120 -16.01 -4.50 -3.65
CA LYS A 120 -16.95 -3.83 -4.57
C LYS A 120 -18.42 -3.86 -4.10
N LEU A 121 -18.78 -3.00 -3.16
CA LEU A 121 -20.19 -2.72 -2.94
C LEU A 121 -20.70 -1.91 -4.14
N LYS A 122 -21.81 -2.33 -4.76
CA LYS A 122 -22.52 -1.54 -5.81
C LYS A 122 -22.77 -0.09 -5.35
N LYS A 123 -22.92 0.13 -4.04
CA LYS A 123 -23.13 1.43 -3.40
C LYS A 123 -21.90 2.36 -3.39
N GLN A 124 -20.69 1.88 -3.69
CA GLN A 124 -19.42 2.64 -3.60
C GLN A 124 -18.91 3.19 -4.94
N GLN A 125 -19.75 3.21 -5.98
CA GLN A 125 -19.37 3.63 -7.33
C GLN A 125 -18.84 5.08 -7.40
N TYR A 126 -19.26 5.94 -6.48
CA TYR A 126 -18.76 7.32 -6.36
C TYR A 126 -17.26 7.40 -6.06
N PHE A 127 -16.72 6.47 -5.27
CA PHE A 127 -15.31 6.45 -4.90
C PHE A 127 -14.40 6.19 -6.11
N HIS A 128 -14.92 5.45 -7.10
CA HIS A 128 -14.23 5.17 -8.36
C HIS A 128 -14.28 6.34 -9.36
N ARG A 129 -15.08 7.39 -9.11
CA ARG A 129 -15.13 8.57 -9.99
C ARG A 129 -13.84 9.39 -9.93
N HIS A 130 -13.17 9.39 -8.77
CA HIS A 130 -11.93 10.14 -8.61
C HIS A 130 -10.74 9.34 -9.16
N LEU A 131 -10.14 9.82 -10.25
CA LEU A 131 -9.06 9.14 -10.99
C LEU A 131 -7.90 8.67 -10.10
N ILE A 132 -7.45 9.54 -9.18
CA ILE A 132 -6.36 9.24 -8.24
C ILE A 132 -6.77 8.11 -7.28
N ARG A 133 -7.97 8.17 -6.70
CA ARG A 133 -8.40 7.19 -5.70
C ARG A 133 -8.65 5.83 -6.33
N ASP A 134 -9.25 5.82 -7.52
CA ASP A 134 -9.40 4.59 -8.30
C ASP A 134 -8.04 3.98 -8.62
N SER A 135 -7.07 4.75 -9.12
CA SER A 135 -5.71 4.25 -9.37
C SER A 135 -5.10 3.58 -8.13
N ILE A 136 -5.17 4.26 -6.97
CA ILE A 136 -4.65 3.75 -5.70
C ILE A 136 -5.34 2.44 -5.31
N LEU A 137 -6.68 2.39 -5.36
CA LEU A 137 -7.44 1.18 -5.04
C LEU A 137 -7.18 0.03 -6.02
N GLN A 138 -7.13 0.29 -7.33
CA GLN A 138 -6.88 -0.77 -8.32
C GLN A 138 -5.51 -1.40 -8.11
N ASN A 139 -4.50 -0.60 -7.77
CA ASN A 139 -3.18 -1.09 -7.41
C ASN A 139 -3.22 -1.85 -6.08
N TRP A 140 -3.92 -1.32 -5.07
CA TRP A 140 -4.11 -2.01 -3.79
C TRP A 140 -4.78 -3.38 -3.96
N ILE A 141 -5.86 -3.48 -4.75
CA ILE A 141 -6.55 -4.76 -5.02
C ILE A 141 -5.60 -5.78 -5.62
N LYS A 142 -4.70 -5.37 -6.52
CA LYS A 142 -3.68 -6.27 -7.10
C LYS A 142 -2.67 -6.75 -6.06
N ILE A 143 -2.28 -5.89 -5.12
CA ILE A 143 -1.36 -6.22 -4.03
C ILE A 143 -2.08 -7.12 -3.01
N LYS A 144 -3.32 -6.78 -2.66
CA LYS A 144 -4.19 -7.54 -1.77
C LYS A 144 -4.30 -8.99 -2.22
N LYS A 145 -4.66 -9.21 -3.50
CA LYS A 145 -4.78 -10.55 -4.10
C LYS A 145 -3.48 -11.37 -4.07
N LYS A 146 -2.31 -10.72 -3.99
CA LYS A 146 -1.01 -11.41 -4.00
C LYS A 146 -0.49 -11.75 -2.62
N HIS A 147 -0.73 -10.87 -1.64
CA HIS A 147 -0.10 -10.97 -0.32
C HIS A 147 -1.08 -11.41 0.78
N TYR A 148 -2.38 -11.12 0.64
CA TYR A 148 -3.34 -11.42 1.69
C TYR A 148 -4.36 -12.47 1.27
N LEU A 149 -4.43 -13.53 2.06
CA LEU A 149 -5.50 -14.53 2.03
C LEU A 149 -6.55 -14.28 3.11
N LYS A 150 -6.10 -13.78 4.27
CA LYS A 150 -6.91 -13.47 5.46
C LYS A 150 -6.87 -11.96 5.76
N ILE A 151 -7.72 -11.52 6.69
CA ILE A 151 -7.75 -10.12 7.12
C ILE A 151 -6.55 -9.80 8.01
N PRO A 152 -5.77 -8.74 7.70
CA PRO A 152 -4.62 -8.39 8.49
C PRO A 152 -5.00 -7.66 9.78
N LEU A 153 -4.11 -7.77 10.76
CA LEU A 153 -4.31 -7.25 12.12
C LEU A 153 -4.41 -5.72 12.21
N TRP A 154 -3.98 -4.98 11.19
CA TRP A 154 -4.04 -3.52 11.19
C TRP A 154 -5.41 -2.95 10.81
N VAL A 155 -6.32 -3.78 10.27
CA VAL A 155 -7.67 -3.36 9.91
C VAL A 155 -8.45 -3.01 11.17
N SER A 156 -9.20 -1.92 11.12
CA SER A 156 -10.05 -1.42 12.19
C SER A 156 -11.51 -1.77 11.90
N PRO A 157 -12.14 -2.66 12.69
CA PRO A 157 -13.52 -3.09 12.44
C PRO A 157 -14.52 -1.95 12.55
N ILE A 158 -14.25 -0.97 13.42
CA ILE A 158 -15.13 0.17 13.64
C ILE A 158 -15.06 1.20 12.50
N ASP A 159 -13.86 1.39 11.93
CA ASP A 159 -13.69 2.26 10.75
C ASP A 159 -14.40 1.66 9.53
N MET A 160 -14.57 0.34 9.47
CA MET A 160 -15.32 -0.28 8.38
C MET A 160 -16.83 -0.01 8.42
N THR A 161 -17.38 0.28 9.60
CA THR A 161 -18.84 0.40 9.82
C THR A 161 -19.31 1.84 9.89
N VAL A 162 -18.51 2.73 10.50
CA VAL A 162 -18.92 4.11 10.78
C VAL A 162 -18.21 5.09 9.85
N HIS A 163 -18.87 6.20 9.51
CA HIS A 163 -18.26 7.30 8.77
C HIS A 163 -17.07 7.87 9.56
N PRO A 164 -15.95 8.21 8.88
CA PRO A 164 -14.72 8.66 9.54
C PRO A 164 -14.85 9.97 10.35
N ASN A 165 -15.91 10.78 10.13
CA ASN A 165 -16.18 12.03 10.85
C ASN A 165 -17.00 11.81 12.12
N ASN A 166 -17.70 10.67 12.23
CA ASN A 166 -18.53 10.32 13.37
C ASN A 166 -17.78 9.44 14.39
N LEU A 167 -16.48 9.16 14.13
CA LEU A 167 -15.64 8.35 15.01
C LEU A 167 -14.66 9.23 15.78
N ASP A 168 -14.71 9.12 17.11
CA ASP A 168 -13.62 9.57 17.96
C ASP A 168 -12.35 8.81 17.60
N LEU A 169 -11.31 9.55 17.20
CA LEU A 169 -10.03 8.99 16.76
C LEU A 169 -9.32 8.17 17.85
N ARG A 170 -9.62 8.44 19.13
CA ARG A 170 -9.11 7.68 20.28
C ARG A 170 -9.74 6.28 20.38
N LYS A 171 -10.88 6.05 19.73
CA LYS A 171 -11.65 4.80 19.74
C LYS A 171 -11.39 3.93 18.50
N ARG A 172 -10.40 4.26 17.65
CA ARG A 172 -10.03 3.46 16.46
C ARG A 172 -9.22 2.22 16.85
N LEU A 173 -9.95 1.16 17.18
CA LEU A 173 -9.37 -0.12 17.56
C LEU A 173 -9.02 -0.94 16.33
N LYS A 174 -7.80 -1.47 16.28
CA LYS A 174 -7.36 -2.40 15.23
C LYS A 174 -7.51 -3.83 15.74
N TYR A 175 -7.57 -4.80 14.83
CA TYR A 175 -7.63 -6.21 15.21
C TYR A 175 -6.48 -6.65 16.12
N LYS A 176 -5.28 -6.06 15.96
CA LYS A 176 -4.13 -6.28 16.85
C LYS A 176 -4.44 -5.99 18.33
N ASP A 177 -5.33 -5.04 18.60
CA ASP A 177 -5.66 -4.59 19.95
C ASP A 177 -6.80 -5.45 20.54
N ILE A 178 -7.74 -5.86 19.67
CA ILE A 178 -8.98 -6.57 20.02
C ILE A 178 -8.77 -8.08 20.23
N LEU A 179 -7.79 -8.68 19.55
CA LEU A 179 -7.59 -10.13 19.58
C LEU A 179 -6.65 -10.58 20.71
N ASN A 180 -6.94 -11.75 21.26
CA ASN A 180 -6.08 -12.49 22.18
C ASN A 180 -5.01 -13.28 21.42
N SER A 181 -4.00 -13.79 22.14
CA SER A 181 -2.91 -14.62 21.57
C SER A 181 -3.43 -15.84 20.79
N ASN A 182 -4.65 -16.30 21.11
CA ASN A 182 -5.31 -17.45 20.49
C ASN A 182 -6.17 -17.08 19.27
N GLY A 183 -6.28 -15.79 18.91
CA GLY A 183 -7.10 -15.31 17.78
C GLY A 183 -8.58 -15.06 18.11
N ASN A 184 -8.98 -15.22 19.38
CA ASN A 184 -10.33 -14.92 19.86
C ASN A 184 -10.47 -13.45 20.24
N MET A 185 -11.66 -12.88 20.10
CA MET A 185 -11.96 -11.51 20.52
C MET A 185 -12.00 -11.39 22.05
N LYS A 186 -11.34 -10.35 22.58
CA LYS A 186 -11.35 -10.00 24.01
C LYS A 186 -12.73 -9.60 24.50
N SER A 187 -13.04 -9.93 25.75
CA SER A 187 -14.22 -9.41 26.42
C SER A 187 -14.08 -7.91 26.71
N ARG A 188 -15.19 -7.23 26.94
CA ARG A 188 -15.17 -5.79 27.28
C ARG A 188 -14.38 -5.50 28.56
N GLU A 189 -14.43 -6.42 29.53
CA GLU A 189 -13.68 -6.31 30.78
C GLU A 189 -12.16 -6.44 30.57
N GLU A 190 -11.73 -7.36 29.69
CA GLU A 190 -10.32 -7.50 29.31
C GLU A 190 -9.79 -6.26 28.58
N LEU A 191 -10.62 -5.64 27.73
CA LEU A 191 -10.28 -4.39 27.07
C LEU A 191 -10.20 -3.22 28.07
N GLY A 192 -11.09 -3.20 29.05
CA GLY A 192 -11.04 -2.24 30.16
C GLY A 192 -9.75 -2.35 30.97
N LYS A 193 -9.29 -3.57 31.28
CA LYS A 193 -7.99 -3.81 31.95
C LYS A 193 -6.79 -3.31 31.15
N GLN A 194 -6.91 -3.19 29.83
CA GLN A 194 -5.89 -2.64 28.93
C GLN A 194 -5.97 -1.11 28.78
N GLY A 195 -6.84 -0.45 29.54
CA GLY A 195 -7.07 1.00 29.46
C GLY A 195 -7.90 1.42 28.24
N ILE A 196 -8.55 0.48 27.56
CA ILE A 196 -9.39 0.75 26.40
C ILE A 196 -10.85 0.85 26.85
N GLN A 197 -11.33 2.07 27.05
CA GLN A 197 -12.73 2.33 27.37
C GLN A 197 -13.59 2.37 26.11
N ILE A 198 -14.49 1.39 25.96
CA ILE A 198 -15.36 1.25 24.79
C ILE A 198 -16.82 1.27 25.24
N ASP A 199 -17.65 2.00 24.50
CA ASP A 199 -19.09 2.02 24.68
C ASP A 199 -19.70 0.65 24.31
N TRP A 200 -20.76 0.25 25.01
CA TRP A 200 -21.39 -1.06 24.80
C TRP A 200 -21.82 -1.28 23.34
N TRP A 201 -22.40 -0.24 22.72
CA TRP A 201 -22.85 -0.28 21.33
C TRP A 201 -21.69 -0.49 20.34
N THR A 202 -20.59 0.25 20.51
CA THR A 202 -19.37 0.12 19.70
C THR A 202 -18.78 -1.29 19.82
N TYR A 203 -18.78 -1.85 21.04
CA TYR A 203 -18.33 -3.23 21.27
C TYR A 203 -19.19 -4.25 20.51
N LEU A 204 -20.52 -4.12 20.54
CA LEU A 204 -21.43 -4.99 19.80
C LEU A 204 -21.22 -4.91 18.29
N GLN A 205 -20.99 -3.72 17.74
CA GLN A 205 -20.69 -3.53 16.32
C GLN A 205 -19.41 -4.25 15.90
N VAL A 206 -18.35 -4.12 16.71
CA VAL A 206 -17.07 -4.81 16.49
C VAL A 206 -17.27 -6.32 16.57
N GLN A 207 -18.03 -6.81 17.56
CA GLN A 207 -18.28 -8.24 17.73
C GLN A 207 -19.06 -8.83 16.56
N TYR A 208 -20.10 -8.14 16.09
CA TYR A 208 -20.85 -8.53 14.90
C TYR A 208 -19.93 -8.61 13.69
N ARG A 209 -19.06 -7.59 13.49
CA ARG A 209 -18.12 -7.55 12.38
C ARG A 209 -17.08 -8.65 12.44
N TYR A 210 -16.48 -8.89 13.60
CA TYR A 210 -15.53 -9.97 13.83
C TYR A 210 -16.13 -11.33 13.46
N LYS A 211 -17.37 -11.61 13.90
CA LYS A 211 -18.07 -12.86 13.55
C LYS A 211 -18.26 -13.01 12.04
N LYS A 212 -18.60 -11.93 11.34
CA LYS A 212 -18.77 -11.93 9.88
C LYS A 212 -17.43 -12.17 9.17
N ASP A 213 -16.41 -11.40 9.53
CA ASP A 213 -15.08 -11.45 8.94
C ASP A 213 -14.41 -12.82 9.16
N ASN A 214 -14.60 -13.43 10.34
CA ASN A 214 -14.08 -14.75 10.65
C ASN A 214 -14.77 -15.86 9.83
N LYS A 215 -16.06 -15.69 9.50
CA LYS A 215 -16.80 -16.61 8.62
C LYS A 215 -16.40 -16.48 7.14
N GLU A 216 -16.15 -15.26 6.67
CA GLU A 216 -15.90 -15.01 5.24
C GLU A 216 -14.45 -15.31 4.81
N GLN A 217 -13.46 -14.81 5.55
CA GLN A 217 -12.05 -14.84 5.13
C GLN A 217 -11.08 -15.31 6.22
N GLY A 218 -11.50 -15.29 7.49
CA GLY A 218 -10.61 -15.53 8.63
C GLY A 218 -9.63 -14.37 8.86
N ILE A 219 -9.13 -14.25 10.08
CA ILE A 219 -8.22 -13.16 10.48
C ILE A 219 -6.81 -13.73 10.71
N ASP A 220 -5.79 -12.99 10.29
CA ASP A 220 -4.39 -13.37 10.51
C ASP A 220 -4.03 -13.27 11.99
N GLN A 221 -3.34 -14.28 12.51
CA GLN A 221 -2.88 -14.31 13.91
C GLN A 221 -1.52 -13.61 14.10
N LYS A 222 -0.75 -13.44 13.02
CA LYS A 222 0.58 -12.81 13.04
C LYS A 222 0.68 -11.77 11.94
N ALA A 223 1.36 -10.67 12.24
CA ALA A 223 1.62 -9.62 11.26
C ALA A 223 2.59 -10.12 10.17
N GLN A 224 2.18 -10.02 8.91
CA GLN A 224 2.99 -10.37 7.76
C GLN A 224 4.15 -9.37 7.58
N GLN A 225 5.14 -9.72 6.76
CA GLN A 225 6.25 -8.82 6.44
C GLN A 225 5.76 -7.49 5.84
N LEU A 226 4.74 -7.55 4.98
CA LEU A 226 4.12 -6.36 4.37
C LEU A 226 3.40 -5.50 5.42
N ASP A 227 2.73 -6.12 6.40
CA ASP A 227 2.08 -5.40 7.51
C ASP A 227 3.09 -4.60 8.32
N LYS A 228 4.26 -5.19 8.62
CA LYS A 228 5.34 -4.51 9.35
C LYS A 228 5.86 -3.30 8.58
N ILE A 229 5.93 -3.36 7.25
CA ILE A 229 6.37 -2.25 6.40
C ILE A 229 5.31 -1.14 6.37
N LEU A 230 4.03 -1.50 6.28
CA LEU A 230 2.91 -0.57 6.24
C LEU A 230 2.67 0.13 7.58
N THR A 231 2.80 -0.58 8.71
CA THR A 231 2.52 0.00 10.04
C THR A 231 3.67 0.80 10.63
N ARG A 232 4.89 0.73 10.07
CA ARG A 232 6.02 1.56 10.50
C ARG A 232 5.69 3.05 10.33
N SER A 233 5.99 3.85 11.35
CA SER A 233 5.79 5.31 11.36
C SER A 233 6.72 6.08 10.41
N ASP A 234 7.76 5.43 9.89
CA ASP A 234 8.74 6.05 8.99
C ASP A 234 8.06 6.63 7.74
N LYS A 235 8.13 7.97 7.62
CA LYS A 235 7.30 8.73 6.70
C LYS A 235 7.59 8.45 5.23
N LYS A 236 8.80 8.04 4.80
CA LYS A 236 9.15 7.99 3.36
C LYS A 236 10.28 7.02 2.95
N ASN A 237 10.21 5.73 3.25
CA ASN A 237 11.19 4.77 2.74
C ASN A 237 10.64 3.92 1.58
N ILE A 238 10.51 4.50 0.38
CA ILE A 238 10.24 3.74 -0.87
C ILE A 238 11.25 2.60 -1.01
N THR A 239 12.49 2.83 -0.60
CA THR A 239 13.57 1.84 -0.59
C THR A 239 13.22 0.58 0.20
N ASN A 240 12.44 0.69 1.28
CA ASN A 240 12.02 -0.45 2.09
C ASN A 240 10.80 -1.17 1.51
N ILE A 241 9.98 -0.47 0.71
CA ILE A 241 8.81 -1.04 0.03
C ILE A 241 9.24 -1.73 -1.28
N TYR A 242 10.26 -1.19 -1.93
CA TYR A 242 10.80 -1.71 -3.19
C TYR A 242 11.65 -2.98 -3.01
N ARG A 243 12.36 -3.09 -1.89
CA ARG A 243 13.22 -4.24 -1.56
C ARG A 243 12.39 -5.43 -1.07
#